data_AF-A0A7J2V9T2-F1
#
_entry.id   AF-A0A7J2V9T2-F1
#
_cell.length_a   1.000
_cell.length_b   1.000
_cell.length_c   1.000
_cell.angle_alpha   90.00
_cell.angle_beta   90.00
_cell.angle_gamma   90.00
#
_symmetry.space_group_name_H-M   'P 1'
#
loop_
_entity.id
_entity.type
_entity.pdbx_description
1 polymer ?
#
loop_
_entity_poly.entity_id
_entity_poly.type
_entity_poly.pdbx_seq_one_letter_code
_entity_poly.pdbx_strand_id
1 'polypeptide(L)'
;MEPGLVLKLEFLKILSGRENVTIRDVASELGIDEFTVLNILEDLKKNYMLTYEKDKISWFHGDNPSKIKPWGWNYIYRSFIGSTMVSARYHSPWSLIVSEYQASGYGRHGKHWISNLGGLWMTAKIEVEPRTTQLLSMMIPIFICRFLREKFRLNIGIKWPNDIVYREKKLAGFLIEGELLGNRALVYIGIGINVNNDPPLETATGIKQILGKMIPRNSLLGYIAGYLTRVDDYSKDPGRVQAEYIDLLETIGRRVKAVSLGGEIIGRAKSITESGELIVETDTGTYKLRSGEVLELRHLD
;
A
#
# COMPACT_ATOMS: atom_id res chain seq x y z
N MET A 1 -3.67 8.93 21.00
CA MET A 1 -4.19 9.51 19.74
C MET A 1 -4.61 10.94 20.05
N GLU A 2 -4.27 11.91 19.20
CA GLU A 2 -4.69 13.30 19.42
C GLU A 2 -6.23 13.41 19.31
N PRO A 3 -6.90 14.20 20.19
CA PRO A 3 -8.36 14.32 20.19
C PRO A 3 -8.96 14.70 18.82
N GLY A 4 -8.28 15.56 18.05
CA GLY A 4 -8.70 15.95 16.71
C GLY A 4 -8.71 14.80 15.69
N LEU A 5 -7.84 13.80 15.84
CA LEU A 5 -7.84 12.62 14.97
C LEU A 5 -9.00 11.69 15.28
N VAL A 6 -9.38 11.53 16.56
CA VAL A 6 -10.52 10.70 16.97
C VAL A 6 -11.81 11.23 16.33
N LEU A 7 -12.06 12.54 16.43
CA LEU A 7 -13.24 13.17 15.84
C LEU A 7 -13.29 13.00 14.31
N LYS A 8 -12.15 13.16 13.62
CA LYS A 8 -12.05 12.91 12.17
C LYS A 8 -12.38 11.46 11.79
N LEU A 9 -11.91 10.50 12.58
CA LEU A 9 -12.16 9.07 12.33
C LEU A 9 -13.62 8.68 12.55
N GLU A 10 -14.26 9.20 13.59
CA GLU A 10 -15.70 9.00 13.81
C GLU A 10 -16.53 9.74 12.74
N PHE A 11 -16.12 10.93 12.31
CA PHE A 11 -16.73 11.64 11.18
C PHE A 11 -16.70 10.79 9.89
N LEU A 12 -15.54 10.26 9.52
CA LEU A 12 -15.39 9.38 8.34
C LEU A 12 -16.20 8.09 8.47
N LYS A 13 -16.33 7.54 9.69
CA LYS A 13 -17.16 6.37 9.96
C LYS A 13 -18.64 6.65 9.72
N ILE A 14 -19.16 7.81 10.17
CA ILE A 14 -20.53 8.25 9.88
C ILE A 14 -20.76 8.32 8.36
N LEU A 15 -19.81 8.94 7.62
CA LEU A 15 -19.90 9.09 6.16
C LEU A 15 -19.70 7.78 5.37
N SER A 16 -19.10 6.75 5.97
CA SER A 16 -18.75 5.53 5.25
C SER A 16 -19.98 4.74 4.78
N GLY A 17 -21.00 4.61 5.63
CA GLY A 17 -22.17 3.76 5.34
C GLY A 17 -23.38 4.50 4.80
N ARG A 18 -23.35 5.84 4.77
CA ARG A 18 -24.54 6.67 4.61
C ARG A 18 -24.45 7.58 3.39
N GLU A 19 -25.62 7.92 2.85
CA GLU A 19 -25.78 8.92 1.80
C GLU A 19 -26.57 10.09 2.37
N ASN A 20 -26.36 11.30 1.82
CA ASN A 20 -27.06 12.52 2.23
C ASN A 20 -26.89 12.90 3.70
N VAL A 21 -25.72 12.64 4.30
CA VAL A 21 -25.42 13.02 5.68
C VAL A 21 -25.34 14.55 5.78
N THR A 22 -26.09 15.14 6.72
CA THR A 22 -26.07 16.60 6.97
C THR A 22 -25.05 16.99 8.03
N ILE A 23 -24.74 18.29 8.13
CA ILE A 23 -23.89 18.82 9.22
C ILE A 23 -24.53 18.56 10.58
N ARG A 24 -25.85 18.73 10.67
CA ARG A 24 -26.62 18.47 11.88
C ARG A 24 -26.56 17.00 12.33
N ASP A 25 -26.66 16.05 11.38
CA ASP A 25 -26.55 14.62 11.70
C ASP A 25 -25.22 14.31 12.37
N VAL A 26 -24.13 14.79 11.78
CA VAL A 26 -22.78 14.63 12.32
C VAL A 26 -22.65 15.31 13.69
N ALA A 27 -23.08 16.56 13.81
CA ALA A 27 -22.98 17.34 15.04
C ALA A 27 -23.66 16.60 16.21
N SER A 28 -24.87 16.08 15.95
CA SER A 28 -25.64 15.31 16.92
C SER A 28 -24.95 14.00 17.31
N GLU A 29 -24.37 13.25 16.36
CA GLU A 29 -23.73 11.96 16.64
C GLU A 29 -22.37 12.11 17.34
N LEU A 30 -21.62 13.17 17.02
CA LEU A 30 -20.32 13.44 17.64
C LEU A 30 -20.44 14.25 18.94
N GLY A 31 -21.61 14.80 19.24
CA GLY A 31 -21.82 15.63 20.43
C GLY A 31 -21.04 16.95 20.40
N ILE A 32 -20.92 17.56 19.21
CA ILE A 32 -20.18 18.82 18.97
C ILE A 32 -21.07 19.81 18.21
N ASP A 33 -20.68 21.08 18.17
CA ASP A 33 -21.41 22.10 17.42
C ASP A 33 -21.17 22.02 15.90
N GLU A 34 -22.13 22.52 15.12
CA GLU A 34 -22.09 22.51 13.64
C GLU A 34 -20.88 23.27 13.07
N PHE A 35 -20.38 24.30 13.76
CA PHE A 35 -19.20 25.05 13.31
C PHE A 35 -17.92 24.21 13.45
N THR A 36 -17.77 23.46 14.55
CA THR A 36 -16.69 22.48 14.72
C THR A 36 -16.76 21.38 13.65
N VAL A 37 -17.97 20.91 13.29
CA VAL A 37 -18.16 19.96 12.19
C VAL A 37 -17.64 20.52 10.86
N LEU A 38 -17.99 21.76 10.52
CA LEU A 38 -17.52 22.41 9.28
C LEU A 38 -15.99 22.53 9.25
N ASN A 39 -15.35 22.88 10.37
CA ASN A 39 -13.90 22.93 10.46
C ASN A 39 -13.24 21.56 10.24
N ILE A 40 -13.82 20.50 10.80
CA ILE A 40 -13.35 19.12 10.59
C ILE A 40 -13.52 18.73 9.11
N LEU A 41 -14.65 19.06 8.50
CA LEU A 41 -14.93 18.79 7.09
C LEU A 41 -13.92 19.48 6.16
N GLU A 42 -13.63 20.77 6.38
CA GLU A 42 -12.65 21.51 5.59
C GLU A 42 -11.23 20.95 5.76
N ASP A 43 -10.88 20.45 6.94
CA ASP A 43 -9.60 19.76 7.12
C ASP A 43 -9.56 18.40 6.41
N LEU A 44 -10.64 17.61 6.49
CA LEU A 44 -10.74 16.33 5.79
C LEU A 44 -10.68 16.49 4.26
N LYS A 45 -11.26 17.56 3.71
CA LYS A 45 -11.18 17.88 2.27
C LYS A 45 -9.77 18.03 1.72
N LYS A 46 -8.75 18.23 2.57
CA LYS A 46 -7.34 18.25 2.16
C LYS A 46 -6.81 16.88 1.71
N ASN A 47 -7.44 15.81 2.19
CA ASN A 47 -7.01 14.42 2.01
C ASN A 47 -8.10 13.50 1.43
N TYR A 48 -9.35 13.96 1.43
CA TYR A 48 -10.51 13.22 0.94
C TYR A 48 -11.29 14.06 -0.05
N MET A 49 -11.77 13.42 -1.12
CA MET A 49 -12.61 14.05 -2.12
C MET A 49 -14.05 14.15 -1.60
N LEU A 50 -14.29 15.04 -0.64
CA LEU A 50 -15.61 15.32 -0.05
C LEU A 50 -16.22 16.60 -0.64
N THR A 51 -17.52 16.58 -0.91
CA THR A 51 -18.31 17.74 -1.32
C THR A 51 -19.28 18.14 -0.22
N TYR A 52 -19.62 19.43 -0.19
CA TYR A 52 -20.63 20.00 0.71
C TYR A 52 -21.53 20.93 -0.09
N GLU A 53 -22.77 20.52 -0.33
CA GLU A 53 -23.74 21.28 -1.13
C GLU A 53 -25.13 21.13 -0.51
N LYS A 54 -25.87 22.24 -0.40
CA LYS A 54 -27.25 22.26 0.13
C LYS A 54 -27.38 21.50 1.47
N ASP A 55 -26.42 21.77 2.36
CA ASP A 55 -26.29 21.14 3.68
C ASP A 55 -26.01 19.62 3.69
N LYS A 56 -25.59 19.05 2.56
CA LYS A 56 -25.27 17.63 2.46
C LYS A 56 -23.79 17.41 2.21
N ILE A 57 -23.20 16.55 3.02
CA ILE A 57 -21.85 16.04 2.83
C ILE A 57 -21.93 14.79 1.95
N SER A 58 -21.09 14.71 0.94
CA SER A 58 -21.04 13.56 0.04
C SER A 58 -19.62 13.25 -0.39
N TRP A 59 -19.38 11.99 -0.72
CA TRP A 59 -18.14 11.58 -1.35
C TRP A 59 -18.21 11.90 -2.84
N PHE A 60 -17.12 12.41 -3.41
CA PHE A 60 -16.90 12.35 -4.85
C PHE A 60 -16.88 10.88 -5.30
N HIS A 61 -17.37 10.62 -6.52
CA HIS A 61 -17.49 9.27 -7.02
C HIS A 61 -16.13 8.55 -7.04
N GLY A 62 -16.06 7.42 -6.33
CA GLY A 62 -14.87 6.56 -6.31
C GLY A 62 -13.83 6.85 -5.22
N ASP A 63 -14.05 7.78 -4.29
CA ASP A 63 -13.12 8.00 -3.15
C ASP A 63 -13.63 7.46 -1.80
N ASN A 64 -14.80 6.81 -1.78
CA ASN A 64 -15.37 6.20 -0.58
C ASN A 64 -15.03 4.70 -0.48
N PRO A 65 -14.02 4.29 0.31
CA PRO A 65 -13.55 2.91 0.28
C PRO A 65 -14.59 1.92 0.80
N SER A 66 -15.40 2.31 1.78
CA SER A 66 -16.45 1.43 2.36
C SER A 66 -17.48 0.95 1.34
N LYS A 67 -17.66 1.66 0.22
CA LYS A 67 -18.65 1.34 -0.82
C LYS A 67 -18.10 0.46 -1.93
N ILE A 68 -16.80 0.17 -1.96
CA ILE A 68 -16.26 -0.76 -2.95
C ILE A 68 -16.77 -2.17 -2.68
N LYS A 69 -17.12 -2.88 -3.76
CA LYS A 69 -17.54 -4.29 -3.70
C LYS A 69 -16.76 -5.07 -4.76
N PRO A 70 -15.47 -5.39 -4.49
CA PRO A 70 -14.70 -6.17 -5.43
C PRO A 70 -15.31 -7.57 -5.51
N TRP A 71 -15.66 -8.01 -6.72
CA TRP A 71 -16.38 -9.27 -6.92
C TRP A 71 -15.57 -10.46 -6.42
N GLY A 72 -16.20 -11.34 -5.64
CA GLY A 72 -15.56 -12.50 -5.03
C GLY A 72 -14.76 -12.20 -3.75
N TRP A 73 -14.72 -10.95 -3.28
CA TRP A 73 -14.01 -10.58 -2.06
C TRP A 73 -14.96 -10.34 -0.88
N ASN A 74 -14.57 -10.84 0.29
CA ASN A 74 -15.10 -10.37 1.56
C ASN A 74 -14.45 -9.03 1.92
N TYR A 75 -15.13 -7.93 1.64
CA TYR A 75 -14.60 -6.58 1.84
C TYR A 75 -14.88 -6.05 3.25
N ILE A 76 -13.82 -5.65 3.96
CA ILE A 76 -13.88 -5.21 5.35
C ILE A 76 -13.25 -3.82 5.44
N TYR A 77 -14.09 -2.82 5.67
CA TYR A 77 -13.66 -1.45 5.92
C TYR A 77 -13.67 -1.13 7.42
N ARG A 78 -12.66 -0.39 7.89
CA ARG A 78 -12.57 0.17 9.25
C ARG A 78 -12.02 1.58 9.21
N SER A 79 -12.69 2.56 9.83
CA SER A 79 -12.08 3.89 9.99
C SER A 79 -10.78 3.80 10.80
N PHE A 80 -10.76 2.97 11.84
CA PHE A 80 -9.62 2.77 12.73
C PHE A 80 -9.30 1.30 12.96
N ILE A 81 -8.02 0.94 12.95
CA ILE A 81 -7.55 -0.40 13.32
C ILE A 81 -6.15 -0.35 13.95
N GLY A 82 -5.74 -1.42 14.64
CA GLY A 82 -4.34 -1.61 15.02
C GLY A 82 -3.46 -1.78 13.78
N SER A 83 -3.65 -2.88 13.06
CA SER A 83 -2.99 -3.17 11.78
C SER A 83 -3.91 -4.02 10.90
N THR A 84 -3.96 -3.72 9.60
CA THR A 84 -4.72 -4.52 8.62
C THR A 84 -4.14 -5.94 8.50
N MET A 85 -2.82 -6.10 8.66
CA MET A 85 -2.15 -7.41 8.64
C MET A 85 -2.58 -8.29 9.81
N VAL A 86 -2.67 -7.71 11.01
CA VAL A 86 -3.14 -8.43 12.20
C VAL A 86 -4.62 -8.80 12.05
N SER A 87 -5.45 -7.85 11.61
CA SER A 87 -6.89 -8.10 11.39
C SER A 87 -7.13 -9.22 10.37
N ALA A 88 -6.34 -9.27 9.30
CA ALA A 88 -6.52 -10.25 8.24
C ALA A 88 -6.42 -11.70 8.75
N ARG A 89 -5.63 -11.96 9.80
CA ARG A 89 -5.48 -13.30 10.40
C ARG A 89 -6.82 -13.89 10.87
N TYR A 90 -7.75 -13.04 11.29
CA TYR A 90 -9.06 -13.43 11.84
C TYR A 90 -10.18 -13.54 10.80
N HIS A 91 -9.87 -13.37 9.51
CA HIS A 91 -10.86 -13.45 8.43
C HIS A 91 -10.60 -14.65 7.51
N SER A 92 -11.60 -15.03 6.71
CA SER A 92 -11.47 -16.10 5.73
C SER A 92 -10.49 -15.72 4.61
N PRO A 93 -9.94 -16.70 3.86
CA PRO A 93 -9.37 -16.43 2.55
C PRO A 93 -10.31 -15.60 1.67
N TRP A 94 -9.71 -14.86 0.72
CA TRP A 94 -10.39 -13.89 -0.14
C TRP A 94 -11.03 -12.73 0.63
N SER A 95 -10.41 -12.32 1.73
CA SER A 95 -10.79 -11.11 2.48
C SER A 95 -9.88 -9.93 2.14
N LEU A 96 -10.49 -8.75 1.98
CA LEU A 96 -9.79 -7.49 1.72
C LEU A 96 -10.08 -6.52 2.86
N ILE A 97 -9.07 -6.28 3.69
CA ILE A 97 -9.18 -5.39 4.84
C ILE A 97 -8.61 -4.04 4.41
N VAL A 98 -9.37 -2.97 4.59
CA VAL A 98 -8.96 -1.59 4.31
C VAL A 98 -9.24 -0.73 5.52
N SER A 99 -8.31 0.18 5.82
CA SER A 99 -8.51 1.15 6.89
C SER A 99 -8.11 2.57 6.53
N GLU A 100 -8.78 3.55 7.16
CA GLU A 100 -8.39 4.97 7.06
C GLU A 100 -7.16 5.29 7.93
N TYR A 101 -6.99 4.56 9.04
CA TYR A 101 -5.86 4.76 9.95
C TYR A 101 -5.46 3.47 10.68
N GLN A 102 -4.16 3.23 10.77
CA GLN A 102 -3.57 2.15 11.55
C GLN A 102 -2.77 2.71 12.73
N ALA A 103 -3.09 2.29 13.96
CA ALA A 103 -2.34 2.69 15.16
C ALA A 103 -0.99 2.00 15.31
N SER A 104 -0.86 0.80 14.77
CA SER A 104 0.33 -0.05 14.86
C SER A 104 0.65 -0.68 13.49
N GLY A 105 0.53 0.13 12.43
CA GLY A 105 0.99 -0.26 11.10
C GLY A 105 2.48 -0.57 11.11
N TYR A 106 2.89 -1.65 10.48
CA TYR A 106 4.28 -2.09 10.44
C TYR A 106 4.67 -2.57 9.04
N GLY A 107 5.94 -2.41 8.72
CA GLY A 107 6.60 -2.97 7.56
C GLY A 107 7.58 -4.07 7.95
N ARG A 108 8.56 -4.31 7.08
CA ARG A 108 9.60 -5.32 7.30
C ARG A 108 10.41 -5.04 8.56
N HIS A 109 10.86 -6.10 9.23
CA HIS A 109 11.71 -6.04 10.43
C HIS A 109 11.11 -5.20 11.55
N GLY A 110 9.78 -5.16 11.66
CA GLY A 110 9.06 -4.41 12.69
C GLY A 110 9.12 -2.88 12.54
N LYS A 111 9.65 -2.34 11.43
CA LYS A 111 9.68 -0.89 11.20
C LYS A 111 8.26 -0.34 11.15
N HIS A 112 8.00 0.77 11.86
CA HIS A 112 6.69 1.38 11.88
C HIS A 112 6.29 1.94 10.51
N TRP A 113 5.03 1.73 10.11
CA TRP A 113 4.42 2.33 8.91
C TRP A 113 3.40 3.39 9.31
N ILE A 114 3.74 4.66 9.03
CA ILE A 114 2.88 5.80 9.37
C ILE A 114 1.67 5.82 8.42
N SER A 115 0.48 5.62 8.97
CA SER A 115 -0.78 5.44 8.21
C SER A 115 -1.70 6.66 8.33
N ASN A 116 -1.24 7.82 7.86
CA ASN A 116 -2.02 9.06 7.93
C ASN A 116 -3.31 9.00 7.09
N LEU A 117 -4.29 9.84 7.45
CA LEU A 117 -5.56 9.96 6.71
C LEU A 117 -5.34 10.33 5.24
N GLY A 118 -6.11 9.71 4.34
CA GLY A 118 -6.04 9.91 2.89
C GLY A 118 -5.10 8.94 2.14
N GLY A 119 -4.37 8.08 2.84
CA GLY A 119 -3.63 6.99 2.21
C GLY A 119 -4.51 5.80 1.86
N LEU A 120 -3.90 4.76 1.28
CA LEU A 120 -4.51 3.45 1.10
C LEU A 120 -3.74 2.42 1.92
N TRP A 121 -4.36 1.98 3.01
CA TRP A 121 -3.79 1.00 3.94
C TRP A 121 -4.64 -0.27 3.88
N MET A 122 -4.08 -1.33 3.31
CA MET A 122 -4.85 -2.54 3.05
C MET A 122 -4.06 -3.82 3.28
N THR A 123 -4.78 -4.90 3.58
CA THR A 123 -4.25 -6.26 3.52
C THR A 123 -5.22 -7.15 2.76
N ALA A 124 -4.71 -7.87 1.77
CA ALA A 124 -5.43 -8.96 1.13
C ALA A 124 -5.00 -10.29 1.76
N LYS A 125 -5.97 -11.10 2.20
CA LYS A 125 -5.74 -12.50 2.56
C LYS A 125 -6.26 -13.38 1.43
N ILE A 126 -5.38 -14.10 0.74
CA ILE A 126 -5.73 -14.92 -0.43
C ILE A 126 -5.07 -16.29 -0.36
N GLU A 127 -5.64 -17.26 -1.07
CA GLU A 127 -5.01 -18.53 -1.33
C GLU A 127 -4.45 -18.55 -2.75
N VAL A 128 -3.21 -18.97 -2.91
CA VAL A 128 -2.49 -19.04 -4.19
C VAL A 128 -1.82 -20.41 -4.36
N GLU A 129 -1.35 -20.71 -5.56
CA GLU A 129 -0.48 -21.86 -5.78
C GLU A 129 0.86 -21.66 -5.03
N PRO A 130 1.48 -22.70 -4.47
CA PRO A 130 2.76 -22.56 -3.76
C PRO A 130 3.85 -21.87 -4.60
N ARG A 131 3.92 -22.15 -5.91
CA ARG A 131 4.87 -21.48 -6.82
C ARG A 131 4.63 -19.98 -6.95
N THR A 132 3.38 -19.53 -6.88
CA THR A 132 3.01 -18.11 -7.00
C THR A 132 3.60 -17.30 -5.87
N THR A 133 3.71 -17.89 -4.66
CA THR A 133 4.25 -17.20 -3.47
C THR A 133 5.62 -16.57 -3.69
N GLN A 134 6.48 -17.23 -4.48
CA GLN A 134 7.86 -16.79 -4.75
C GLN A 134 7.87 -15.54 -5.65
N LEU A 135 6.88 -15.40 -6.54
CA LEU A 135 6.79 -14.31 -7.50
C LEU A 135 6.04 -13.10 -6.97
N LEU A 136 5.23 -13.24 -5.90
CA LEU A 136 4.43 -12.14 -5.35
C LEU A 136 5.27 -10.90 -5.02
N SER A 137 6.50 -11.08 -4.54
CA SER A 137 7.39 -9.97 -4.20
C SER A 137 7.80 -9.12 -5.42
N MET A 138 7.84 -9.71 -6.61
CA MET A 138 8.07 -9.02 -7.87
C MET A 138 6.76 -8.50 -8.47
N MET A 139 5.73 -9.36 -8.46
CA MET A 139 4.44 -9.08 -9.07
C MET A 139 3.76 -7.87 -8.43
N ILE A 140 3.54 -7.85 -7.11
CA ILE A 140 2.80 -6.77 -6.43
C ILE A 140 3.27 -5.35 -6.84
N PRO A 141 4.57 -5.03 -6.78
CA PRO A 141 5.02 -3.72 -7.20
C PRO A 141 4.96 -3.50 -8.72
N ILE A 142 5.13 -4.53 -9.56
CA ILE A 142 4.89 -4.42 -11.01
C ILE A 142 3.49 -3.86 -11.26
N PHE A 143 2.45 -4.47 -10.68
CA PHE A 143 1.07 -4.10 -10.98
C PHE A 143 0.71 -2.70 -10.48
N ILE A 144 1.21 -2.31 -9.31
CA ILE A 144 1.05 -0.94 -8.81
C ILE A 144 1.76 0.04 -9.74
N CYS A 145 3.00 -0.25 -10.17
CA CYS A 145 3.73 0.60 -11.12
C CYS A 145 3.02 0.72 -12.47
N ARG A 146 2.52 -0.38 -13.04
CA ARG A 146 1.74 -0.39 -14.28
C ARG A 146 0.52 0.51 -14.18
N PHE A 147 -0.29 0.33 -13.14
CA PHE A 147 -1.48 1.17 -12.94
C PHE A 147 -1.12 2.65 -12.89
N LEU A 148 -0.10 3.03 -12.11
CA LEU A 148 0.31 4.43 -11.96
C LEU A 148 0.90 5.01 -13.25
N ARG A 149 1.70 4.22 -13.98
CA ARG A 149 2.26 4.60 -15.30
C ARG A 149 1.16 4.76 -16.35
N GLU A 150 0.28 3.78 -16.48
CA GLU A 150 -0.77 3.78 -17.51
C GLU A 150 -1.86 4.82 -17.22
N LYS A 151 -2.33 4.89 -15.98
CA LYS A 151 -3.47 5.76 -15.62
C LYS A 151 -3.06 7.21 -15.42
N PHE A 152 -1.87 7.45 -14.86
CA PHE A 152 -1.44 8.78 -14.40
C PHE A 152 -0.12 9.26 -15.03
N ARG A 153 0.51 8.48 -15.92
CA ARG A 153 1.78 8.81 -16.59
C ARG A 153 2.91 9.11 -15.61
N LEU A 154 2.88 8.48 -14.45
CA LEU A 154 3.92 8.66 -13.43
C LEU A 154 5.11 7.75 -13.73
N ASN A 155 6.32 8.34 -13.82
CA ASN A 155 7.56 7.56 -13.92
C ASN A 155 7.94 7.00 -12.53
N ILE A 156 7.25 5.94 -12.14
CA ILE A 156 7.44 5.22 -10.87
C ILE A 156 8.40 4.05 -11.10
N GLY A 157 9.33 3.85 -10.16
CA GLY A 157 10.25 2.72 -10.15
C GLY A 157 10.13 1.88 -8.88
N ILE A 158 10.91 0.81 -8.84
CA ILE A 158 10.99 -0.12 -7.71
C ILE A 158 12.39 -0.02 -7.12
N LYS A 159 12.47 0.23 -5.82
CA LYS A 159 13.68 0.05 -5.03
C LYS A 159 13.59 -1.29 -4.32
N TRP A 160 14.50 -2.20 -4.65
CA TRP A 160 14.56 -3.52 -4.01
C TRP A 160 14.78 -3.35 -2.48
N PRO A 161 14.11 -4.15 -1.63
CA PRO A 161 13.31 -5.32 -1.98
C PRO A 161 11.81 -5.08 -2.13
N ASN A 162 11.26 -3.98 -1.62
CA ASN A 162 9.80 -3.88 -1.46
C ASN A 162 9.25 -2.44 -1.49
N ASP A 163 10.02 -1.49 -2.00
CA ASP A 163 9.65 -0.09 -2.02
C ASP A 163 9.34 0.35 -3.45
N ILE A 164 8.21 1.02 -3.61
CA ILE A 164 7.85 1.70 -4.85
C ILE A 164 8.21 3.17 -4.66
N VAL A 165 8.97 3.73 -5.59
CA VAL A 165 9.61 5.04 -5.46
C VAL A 165 9.28 5.94 -6.64
N TYR A 166 9.27 7.25 -6.37
CA TYR A 166 9.29 8.30 -7.38
C TYR A 166 10.45 9.23 -7.06
N ARG A 167 11.45 9.31 -7.95
CA ARG A 167 12.66 10.12 -7.74
C ARG A 167 13.29 9.84 -6.37
N GLU A 168 13.53 8.56 -6.08
CA GLU A 168 14.09 8.04 -4.82
C GLU A 168 13.23 8.22 -3.56
N LYS A 169 12.12 8.96 -3.63
CA LYS A 169 11.17 9.09 -2.52
C LYS A 169 10.17 7.95 -2.52
N LYS A 170 9.97 7.35 -1.35
CA LYS A 170 9.06 6.23 -1.14
C LYS A 170 7.60 6.65 -1.29
N LEU A 171 6.91 6.01 -2.22
CA LEU A 171 5.49 6.21 -2.50
C LEU A 171 4.62 5.08 -1.93
N ALA A 172 5.09 3.85 -2.03
CA ALA A 172 4.41 2.69 -1.47
C ALA A 172 5.39 1.64 -0.97
N GLY A 173 4.87 0.75 -0.14
CA GLY A 173 5.57 -0.42 0.34
C GLY A 173 4.59 -1.57 0.53
N PHE A 174 5.12 -2.77 0.48
CA PHE A 174 4.33 -3.98 0.70
C PHE A 174 5.07 -4.97 1.61
N LEU A 175 4.28 -5.81 2.26
CA LEU A 175 4.71 -6.89 3.13
C LEU A 175 3.92 -8.13 2.76
N ILE A 176 4.63 -9.22 2.49
CA ILE A 176 4.04 -10.51 2.14
C ILE A 176 4.45 -11.49 3.22
N GLU A 177 3.46 -12.09 3.87
CA GLU A 177 3.62 -13.19 4.81
C GLU A 177 2.75 -14.35 4.33
N GLY A 178 3.16 -15.59 4.56
CA GLY A 178 2.35 -16.72 4.14
C GLY A 178 2.73 -18.02 4.82
N GLU A 179 1.83 -18.97 4.71
CA GLU A 179 1.95 -20.32 5.24
C GLU A 179 1.50 -21.33 4.19
N LEU A 180 2.20 -22.46 4.11
CA LEU A 180 1.81 -23.56 3.24
C LEU A 180 0.66 -24.33 3.89
N LEU A 181 -0.43 -24.52 3.14
CA LEU A 181 -1.61 -25.29 3.54
C LEU A 181 -1.86 -26.38 2.49
N GLY A 182 -1.18 -27.53 2.65
CA GLY A 182 -1.30 -28.65 1.72
C GLY A 182 -0.83 -28.29 0.32
N ASN A 183 -1.75 -28.29 -0.65
CA ASN A 183 -1.48 -27.97 -2.06
C ASN A 183 -1.67 -26.48 -2.41
N ARG A 184 -2.06 -25.64 -1.44
CA ARG A 184 -2.19 -24.18 -1.59
C ARG A 184 -1.28 -23.48 -0.59
N ALA A 185 -1.06 -22.20 -0.81
CA ALA A 185 -0.43 -21.32 0.16
C ALA A 185 -1.42 -20.22 0.54
N LEU A 186 -1.59 -19.99 1.84
CA LEU A 186 -2.35 -18.88 2.36
C LEU A 186 -1.41 -17.70 2.57
N VAL A 187 -1.74 -16.56 1.95
CA VAL A 187 -0.86 -15.40 1.90
C VAL A 187 -1.59 -14.15 2.36
N TYR A 188 -0.89 -13.34 3.14
CA TYR A 188 -1.28 -12.03 3.64
C TYR A 188 -0.41 -10.98 2.94
N ILE A 189 -1.04 -10.14 2.10
CA ILE A 189 -0.37 -9.13 1.30
C ILE A 189 -0.78 -7.76 1.84
N GLY A 190 0.02 -7.22 2.75
CA GLY A 190 -0.11 -5.86 3.26
C GLY A 190 0.45 -4.88 2.25
N ILE A 191 -0.34 -3.88 1.87
CA ILE A 191 0.02 -2.85 0.90
C ILE A 191 -0.29 -1.49 1.54
N GLY A 192 0.73 -0.65 1.64
CA GLY A 192 0.59 0.74 2.05
C GLY A 192 0.99 1.67 0.92
N ILE A 193 0.08 2.55 0.51
CA ILE A 193 0.30 3.51 -0.59
C ILE A 193 -0.03 4.91 -0.10
N ASN A 194 0.93 5.82 -0.25
CA ASN A 194 0.68 7.24 -0.03
C ASN A 194 -0.13 7.80 -1.21
N VAL A 195 -1.43 7.99 -1.04
CA VAL A 195 -2.33 8.43 -2.10
C VAL A 195 -2.61 9.93 -1.99
N ASN A 196 -3.58 10.29 -1.15
CA ASN A 196 -4.01 11.67 -0.92
C ASN A 196 -3.53 12.21 0.43
N ASN A 197 -2.83 11.41 1.24
CA ASN A 197 -2.21 11.85 2.48
C ASN A 197 -0.94 12.67 2.23
N ASP A 198 -0.52 13.38 3.28
CA ASP A 198 0.77 14.03 3.36
C ASP A 198 1.71 13.14 4.21
N PRO A 199 2.59 12.34 3.60
CA PRO A 199 3.55 11.53 4.34
C PRO A 199 4.55 12.46 5.06
N PRO A 200 4.85 12.21 6.35
CA PRO A 200 5.62 13.16 7.17
C PRO A 200 7.14 13.07 6.97
N LEU A 201 7.62 12.08 6.22
CA LEU A 201 9.05 11.85 5.99
C LEU A 201 9.49 12.53 4.69
N GLU A 202 10.62 13.25 4.71
CA GLU A 202 11.18 13.89 3.51
C GLU A 202 11.57 12.88 2.42
N THR A 203 11.90 11.66 2.84
CA THR A 203 12.21 10.50 2.00
C THR A 203 10.96 9.80 1.46
N ALA A 204 9.76 10.32 1.73
CA ALA A 204 8.50 9.82 1.22
C ALA A 204 7.77 10.85 0.37
N THR A 205 6.86 10.38 -0.48
CA THR A 205 5.99 11.21 -1.32
C THR A 205 4.63 10.54 -1.48
N GLY A 206 3.60 11.32 -1.79
CA GLY A 206 2.25 10.82 -2.11
C GLY A 206 1.86 11.08 -3.56
N ILE A 207 0.87 10.32 -4.08
CA ILE A 207 0.34 10.52 -5.43
C ILE A 207 -0.22 11.94 -5.61
N LYS A 208 -0.93 12.49 -4.61
CA LYS A 208 -1.44 13.87 -4.57
C LYS A 208 -0.32 14.90 -4.74
N GLN A 209 0.81 14.69 -4.06
CA GLN A 209 1.96 15.59 -4.13
C GLN A 209 2.62 15.56 -5.51
N ILE A 210 2.70 14.38 -6.14
CA ILE A 210 3.29 14.23 -7.48
C ILE A 210 2.37 14.82 -8.57
N LEU A 211 1.06 14.59 -8.48
CA LEU A 211 0.09 15.01 -9.50
C LEU A 211 -0.44 16.45 -9.29
N GLY A 212 -0.23 17.03 -8.11
CA GLY A 212 -0.83 18.31 -7.72
C GLY A 212 -2.35 18.25 -7.49
N LYS A 213 -2.94 17.05 -7.46
CA LYS A 213 -4.38 16.84 -7.26
C LYS A 213 -4.66 15.48 -6.64
N MET A 214 -5.78 15.38 -5.91
CA MET A 214 -6.26 14.10 -5.38
C MET A 214 -6.73 13.15 -6.48
N ILE A 215 -6.65 11.85 -6.20
CA ILE A 215 -7.22 10.79 -7.05
C ILE A 215 -8.21 9.93 -6.26
N PRO A 216 -9.21 9.32 -6.93
CA PRO A 216 -10.15 8.41 -6.28
C PRO A 216 -9.45 7.12 -5.84
N ARG A 217 -9.39 6.87 -4.53
CA ARG A 217 -8.69 5.70 -3.96
C ARG A 217 -9.30 4.37 -4.38
N ASN A 218 -10.62 4.31 -4.64
CA ASN A 218 -11.27 3.06 -5.05
C ASN A 218 -10.80 2.57 -6.41
N SER A 219 -10.33 3.47 -7.30
CA SER A 219 -9.77 3.05 -8.59
C SER A 219 -8.52 2.19 -8.41
N LEU A 220 -7.64 2.58 -7.48
CA LEU A 220 -6.44 1.82 -7.16
C LEU A 220 -6.77 0.53 -6.42
N LEU A 221 -7.66 0.61 -5.42
CA LEU A 221 -8.11 -0.54 -4.64
C LEU A 221 -8.79 -1.60 -5.52
N GLY A 222 -9.68 -1.19 -6.42
CA GLY A 222 -10.35 -2.08 -7.37
C GLY A 222 -9.40 -2.72 -8.37
N TYR A 223 -8.41 -1.97 -8.86
CA TYR A 223 -7.37 -2.50 -9.72
C TYR A 223 -6.54 -3.58 -9.01
N ILE A 224 -6.08 -3.30 -7.78
CA ILE A 224 -5.32 -4.28 -6.97
C ILE A 224 -6.16 -5.52 -6.68
N ALA A 225 -7.41 -5.37 -6.27
CA ALA A 225 -8.29 -6.50 -5.97
C ALA A 225 -8.54 -7.38 -7.22
N GLY A 226 -8.87 -6.77 -8.36
CA GLY A 226 -9.08 -7.49 -9.61
C GLY A 226 -7.82 -8.19 -10.11
N TYR A 227 -6.66 -7.57 -9.92
CA TYR A 227 -5.36 -8.17 -10.20
C TYR A 227 -5.11 -9.42 -9.33
N LEU A 228 -5.30 -9.30 -8.01
CA LEU A 228 -5.06 -10.38 -7.06
C LEU A 228 -5.97 -11.59 -7.29
N THR A 229 -7.20 -11.39 -7.79
CA THR A 229 -8.09 -12.49 -8.22
C THR A 229 -7.50 -13.36 -9.32
N ARG A 230 -6.55 -12.85 -10.10
CA ARG A 230 -5.93 -13.55 -11.24
C ARG A 230 -4.44 -13.80 -11.05
N VAL A 231 -3.93 -13.67 -9.83
CA VAL A 231 -2.49 -13.73 -9.55
C VAL A 231 -1.84 -15.05 -9.98
N ASP A 232 -2.54 -16.18 -9.85
CA ASP A 232 -2.07 -17.49 -10.30
C ASP A 232 -1.98 -17.59 -11.84
N ASP A 233 -2.74 -16.79 -12.60
CA ASP A 233 -2.60 -16.75 -14.06
C ASP A 233 -1.33 -16.02 -14.48
N TYR A 234 -1.04 -14.90 -13.81
CA TYR A 234 0.15 -14.10 -14.09
C TYR A 234 1.44 -14.81 -13.65
N SER A 235 1.37 -15.74 -12.70
CA SER A 235 2.54 -16.51 -12.23
C SER A 235 2.95 -17.65 -13.19
N LYS A 236 2.14 -17.94 -14.22
CA LYS A 236 2.42 -19.00 -15.20
C LYS A 236 3.64 -18.72 -16.09
N ASP A 237 4.07 -17.46 -16.19
CA ASP A 237 5.26 -17.05 -16.94
C ASP A 237 6.24 -16.28 -16.02
N PRO A 238 7.03 -17.01 -15.20
CA PRO A 238 7.98 -16.41 -14.27
C PRO A 238 9.05 -15.57 -14.96
N GLY A 239 9.46 -15.97 -16.18
CA GLY A 239 10.48 -15.26 -16.96
C GLY A 239 10.01 -13.87 -17.37
N ARG A 240 8.75 -13.75 -17.81
CA ARG A 240 8.15 -12.44 -18.10
C ARG A 240 8.02 -11.57 -16.84
N VAL A 241 7.61 -12.16 -15.72
CA VAL A 241 7.52 -11.44 -14.44
C VAL A 241 8.90 -10.91 -14.03
N GLN A 242 9.94 -11.72 -14.14
CA GLN A 242 11.30 -11.33 -13.80
C GLN A 242 11.81 -10.20 -14.71
N ALA A 243 11.62 -10.32 -16.03
CA ALA A 243 12.03 -9.31 -16.99
C ALA A 243 11.34 -7.97 -16.73
N GLU A 244 10.01 -7.98 -16.53
CA GLU A 244 9.24 -6.77 -16.23
C GLU A 244 9.64 -6.14 -14.89
N TYR A 245 9.98 -6.96 -13.88
CA TYR A 245 10.49 -6.46 -12.61
C TYR A 245 11.85 -5.79 -12.77
N ILE A 246 12.79 -6.41 -13.51
CA ILE A 246 14.12 -5.84 -13.80
C ILE A 246 14.00 -4.48 -14.49
N ASP A 247 13.10 -4.34 -15.48
CA ASP A 247 12.87 -3.08 -16.20
C ASP A 247 12.35 -1.95 -15.30
N LEU A 248 11.73 -2.30 -14.18
CA LEU A 248 11.21 -1.35 -13.19
C LEU A 248 12.19 -1.07 -12.04
N LEU A 249 13.24 -1.87 -11.87
CA LEU A 249 14.17 -1.71 -10.75
C LEU A 249 15.11 -0.51 -10.96
N GLU A 250 15.01 0.47 -10.06
CA GLU A 250 15.99 1.58 -9.99
C GLU A 250 17.31 1.14 -9.35
N THR A 251 17.31 0.00 -8.65
CA THR A 251 18.49 -0.53 -7.93
C THR A 251 19.55 -1.10 -8.87
N ILE A 252 19.16 -1.66 -10.03
CA ILE A 252 20.09 -2.32 -10.95
C ILE A 252 21.06 -1.30 -11.57
N GLY A 253 22.33 -1.70 -11.69
CA GLY A 253 23.43 -0.87 -12.19
C GLY A 253 24.01 0.09 -11.16
N ARG A 254 23.41 0.21 -9.96
CA ARG A 254 23.92 1.10 -8.92
C ARG A 254 24.90 0.38 -8.00
N ARG A 255 25.82 1.15 -7.42
CA ARG A 255 26.61 0.69 -6.28
C ARG A 255 25.72 0.74 -5.05
N VAL A 256 25.70 -0.34 -4.30
CA VAL A 256 24.81 -0.52 -3.14
C VAL A 256 25.59 -1.00 -1.94
N LYS A 257 25.14 -0.58 -0.76
CA LYS A 257 25.50 -1.16 0.53
C LYS A 257 24.27 -1.88 1.07
N ALA A 258 24.38 -3.18 1.27
CA ALA A 258 23.37 -4.01 1.91
C ALA A 258 23.84 -4.44 3.29
N VAL A 259 23.06 -4.14 4.33
CA VAL A 259 23.27 -4.67 5.68
C VAL A 259 22.39 -5.90 5.84
N SER A 260 23.01 -7.03 6.14
CA SER A 260 22.33 -8.31 6.37
C SER A 260 22.66 -8.88 7.75
N LEU A 261 21.99 -9.96 8.14
CA LEU A 261 22.36 -10.74 9.33
C LEU A 261 23.80 -11.30 9.25
N GLY A 262 24.30 -11.57 8.04
CA GLY A 262 25.66 -12.06 7.80
C GLY A 262 26.72 -10.96 7.70
N GLY A 263 26.35 -9.70 7.95
CA GLY A 263 27.24 -8.54 7.84
C GLY A 263 26.91 -7.63 6.66
N GLU A 264 27.84 -6.73 6.36
CA GLU A 264 27.70 -5.74 5.30
C GLU A 264 28.28 -6.23 3.98
N ILE A 265 27.54 -6.02 2.89
CA ILE A 265 27.96 -6.32 1.52
C ILE A 265 27.91 -5.02 0.72
N ILE A 266 29.04 -4.66 0.11
CA ILE A 266 29.17 -3.47 -0.74
C ILE A 266 29.59 -3.92 -2.14
N GLY A 267 28.82 -3.53 -3.14
CA GLY A 267 29.09 -3.92 -4.53
C GLY A 267 28.10 -3.31 -5.50
N ARG A 268 28.10 -3.77 -6.75
CA ARG A 268 27.19 -3.34 -7.79
C ARG A 268 25.99 -4.28 -7.89
N ALA A 269 24.78 -3.75 -7.80
CA ALA A 269 23.56 -4.51 -8.06
C ALA A 269 23.47 -4.84 -9.55
N LYS A 270 23.61 -6.12 -9.91
CA LYS A 270 23.77 -6.58 -11.29
C LYS A 270 22.46 -7.05 -11.91
N SER A 271 21.69 -7.83 -11.17
CA SER A 271 20.42 -8.40 -11.61
C SER A 271 19.65 -8.96 -10.40
N ILE A 272 18.59 -9.72 -10.65
CA ILE A 272 17.89 -10.55 -9.66
C ILE A 272 17.84 -12.02 -10.11
N THR A 273 17.71 -12.95 -9.17
CA THR A 273 17.43 -14.36 -9.47
C THR A 273 15.97 -14.55 -9.92
N GLU A 274 15.63 -15.75 -10.41
CA GLU A 274 14.24 -16.11 -10.78
C GLU A 274 13.26 -16.00 -9.61
N SER A 275 13.76 -16.10 -8.38
CA SER A 275 13.00 -15.94 -7.12
C SER A 275 13.06 -14.51 -6.56
N GLY A 276 13.67 -13.56 -7.27
CA GLY A 276 13.73 -12.14 -6.89
C GLY A 276 14.83 -11.77 -5.88
N GLU A 277 15.82 -12.65 -5.64
CA GLU A 277 16.98 -12.33 -4.80
C GLU A 277 17.90 -11.35 -5.54
N LEU A 278 18.39 -10.29 -4.87
CA LEU A 278 19.27 -9.32 -5.51
C LEU A 278 20.68 -9.91 -5.69
N ILE A 279 21.20 -9.85 -6.91
CA ILE A 279 22.56 -10.28 -7.23
C ILE A 279 23.48 -9.07 -7.14
N VAL A 280 24.43 -9.11 -6.21
CA VAL A 280 25.44 -8.06 -5.99
C VAL A 280 26.81 -8.58 -6.35
N GLU A 281 27.47 -7.89 -7.28
CA GLU A 281 28.85 -8.16 -7.70
C GLU A 281 29.79 -7.28 -6.88
N THR A 282 30.77 -7.91 -6.22
CA THR A 282 31.76 -7.28 -5.35
C THR A 282 33.16 -7.65 -5.84
N ASP A 283 34.20 -7.03 -5.28
CA ASP A 283 35.59 -7.35 -5.60
C ASP A 283 35.98 -8.79 -5.21
N THR A 284 35.26 -9.41 -4.27
CA THR A 284 35.53 -10.77 -3.77
C THR A 284 34.62 -11.83 -4.37
N GLY A 285 33.66 -11.45 -5.22
CA GLY A 285 32.74 -12.37 -5.89
C GLY A 285 31.30 -11.88 -5.98
N THR A 286 30.40 -12.79 -6.35
CA THR A 286 28.97 -12.52 -6.51
C THR A 286 28.17 -13.06 -5.34
N TYR A 287 27.33 -12.22 -4.75
CA TYR A 287 26.49 -12.53 -3.60
C TYR A 287 25.01 -12.46 -3.98
N LYS A 288 24.20 -13.38 -3.44
CA LYS A 288 22.75 -13.37 -3.56
C LYS A 288 22.16 -12.87 -2.26
N LEU A 289 21.36 -11.82 -2.32
CA LEU A 289 20.70 -11.22 -1.17
C LEU A 289 19.22 -11.57 -1.18
N ARG A 290 18.78 -12.31 -0.16
CA ARG A 290 17.38 -12.57 0.08
C ARG A 290 16.75 -11.37 0.76
N SER A 291 15.54 -11.01 0.34
CA SER A 291 14.85 -9.88 0.96
C SER A 291 14.78 -10.07 2.48
N GLY A 292 14.38 -11.26 2.95
CA GLY A 292 14.24 -11.62 4.36
C GLY A 292 15.50 -11.42 5.22
N GLU A 293 16.69 -11.43 4.62
CA GLU A 293 17.97 -11.30 5.32
C GLU A 293 18.53 -9.87 5.29
N VAL A 294 18.07 -9.03 4.35
CA VAL A 294 18.53 -7.64 4.22
C VAL A 294 17.72 -6.73 5.15
N LEU A 295 18.42 -6.12 6.09
CA LEU A 295 17.89 -5.17 7.07
C LEU A 295 17.82 -3.74 6.48
N GLU A 296 18.80 -3.40 5.65
CA GLU A 296 18.92 -2.08 5.03
C GLU A 296 19.65 -2.16 3.68
N LEU A 297 19.17 -1.39 2.69
CA LEU A 297 19.85 -1.17 1.42
C LEU A 297 19.93 0.32 1.09
N ARG A 298 21.14 0.80 0.82
CA ARG A 298 21.43 2.18 0.41
C ARG A 298 22.18 2.20 -0.91
N HIS A 299 21.87 3.19 -1.74
CA HIS A 299 22.71 3.51 -2.89
C HIS A 299 23.96 4.23 -2.38
N LEU A 300 25.09 3.97 -3.02
CA LEU A 300 26.33 4.70 -2.84
C LEU A 300 26.58 5.52 -4.11
N ASP A 301 27.05 6.75 -3.92
CA ASP A 301 27.50 7.63 -5.01
C ASP A 301 28.80 7.10 -5.65
#